data_AF-A0A829EXU9-F1
#
_entry.id   AF-A0A829EXU9-F1
#
_cell.length_a   1.000
_cell.length_b   1.000
_cell.length_c   1.000
_cell.angle_alpha   90.00
_cell.angle_beta   90.00
_cell.angle_gamma   90.00
#
_symmetry.space_group_name_H-M   'P 1'
#
loop_
_entity.id
_entity.type
_entity.pdbx_description
1 polymer ?
#
loop_
_entity_poly.entity_id
_entity_poly.type
_entity_poly.pdbx_seq_one_letter_code
_entity_poly.pdbx_strand_id
1 'polypeptide(L)'
;MLFWLFRTFLQSLFISNATNPPFTLGLRVKGDKRARLTSFPRQKGGEIMRTSSFEHIVRLQFNSLMLIVIKNKVKSRNRQLARHSKREVLFCEIAETKQVERGTIDTCFYDCVSFKVLHFTIYVSDETLGTVLHRLSEKQRSAILLRYFQGMNDREISELYHVSRSAICSRRTRGLRKLKMLLSERK
;
A
#
# COMPACT_ATOMS: atom_id res chain seq x y z
N MET A 1 -16.14 26.01 1.44
CA MET A 1 -15.62 25.08 0.40
C MET A 1 -14.49 24.16 0.90
N LEU A 2 -13.63 24.57 1.84
CA LEU A 2 -12.57 23.70 2.40
C LEU A 2 -13.06 22.59 3.35
N PHE A 3 -14.29 22.66 3.85
CA PHE A 3 -14.81 21.73 4.87
C PHE A 3 -15.16 20.33 4.32
N TRP A 4 -15.33 20.18 3.00
CA TRP A 4 -15.71 18.90 2.37
C TRP A 4 -14.53 18.08 1.84
N LEU A 5 -13.39 18.73 1.54
CA LEU A 5 -12.16 18.03 1.13
C LEU A 5 -11.40 17.42 2.31
N PHE A 6 -11.69 17.86 3.54
CA PHE A 6 -11.00 17.36 4.73
C PHE A 6 -11.58 16.04 5.28
N ARG A 7 -12.85 15.74 4.98
CA ARG A 7 -13.56 14.59 5.56
C ARG A 7 -13.17 13.26 4.90
N THR A 8 -12.85 13.26 3.60
CA THR A 8 -12.40 12.05 2.89
C THR A 8 -10.91 11.80 3.01
N PHE A 9 -10.11 12.85 3.26
CA PHE A 9 -8.65 12.74 3.36
C PHE A 9 -8.16 12.28 4.75
N LEU A 10 -8.88 12.60 5.84
CA LEU A 10 -8.49 12.18 7.19
C LEU A 10 -8.99 10.79 7.59
N GLN A 11 -10.02 10.25 6.95
CA GLN A 11 -10.58 8.95 7.33
C GLN A 11 -9.78 7.77 6.75
N SER A 12 -9.00 7.97 5.67
CA SER A 12 -8.09 6.95 5.14
C SER A 12 -6.70 6.96 5.78
N LEU A 13 -6.32 8.05 6.46
CA LEU A 13 -4.99 8.16 7.09
C LEU A 13 -4.93 7.60 8.52
N PHE A 14 -6.07 7.41 9.20
CA PHE A 14 -6.11 7.09 10.63
C PHE A 14 -6.50 5.65 11.00
N ILE A 15 -6.71 4.74 10.04
CA ILE A 15 -7.08 3.34 10.34
C ILE A 15 -5.93 2.33 10.05
N SER A 16 -4.77 2.78 9.58
CA SER A 16 -3.63 1.88 9.37
C SER A 16 -2.30 2.51 9.79
N ASN A 17 -2.09 2.68 11.10
CA ASN A 17 -0.78 2.57 11.78
C ASN A 17 -0.85 3.15 13.21
N ALA A 18 -1.37 2.37 14.15
CA ALA A 18 -1.13 2.60 15.58
C ALA A 18 -1.37 1.31 16.37
N THR A 19 -0.46 0.34 16.25
CA THR A 19 -0.33 -0.71 17.26
C THR A 19 1.12 -1.16 17.34
N ASN A 20 1.92 -0.44 18.11
CA ASN A 20 3.14 -1.00 18.70
C ASN A 20 3.22 -0.54 20.16
N PRO A 21 3.08 -1.45 21.14
CA PRO A 21 3.46 -1.19 22.52
C PRO A 21 4.99 -1.06 22.65
N PRO A 22 5.51 -0.49 23.75
CA PRO A 22 6.92 -0.16 23.88
C PRO A 22 7.81 -1.40 23.81
N PHE A 23 8.90 -1.25 23.06
CA PHE A 23 10.03 -2.17 23.00
C PHE A 23 10.49 -2.52 24.43
N THR A 24 10.25 -3.76 24.85
CA THR A 24 11.06 -4.42 25.88
C THR A 24 11.99 -5.38 25.16
N LEU A 25 13.30 -5.15 25.30
CA LEU A 25 14.36 -5.99 24.75
C LEU A 25 14.44 -7.28 25.59
N GLY A 26 13.43 -8.13 25.49
CA GLY A 26 13.42 -9.47 26.06
C GLY A 26 14.15 -10.43 25.12
N LEU A 27 15.44 -10.66 25.37
CA LEU A 27 16.14 -11.82 24.81
C LEU A 27 15.52 -13.10 25.38
N ARG A 28 14.42 -13.56 24.79
CA ARG A 28 13.87 -14.89 25.07
C ARG A 28 14.72 -15.93 24.35
N VAL A 29 15.75 -16.42 25.02
CA VAL A 29 16.48 -17.61 24.59
C VAL A 29 15.56 -18.81 24.79
N LYS A 30 14.95 -19.29 23.70
CA LYS A 30 14.25 -20.58 23.67
C LYS A 30 15.31 -21.66 23.84
N GLY A 31 15.27 -22.33 24.99
CA GLY A 31 16.24 -23.33 25.38
C GLY A 31 16.29 -24.50 24.39
N ASP A 32 17.50 -24.83 23.97
CA ASP A 32 17.88 -26.17 23.58
C ASP A 32 19.35 -26.41 23.97
N LYS A 33 19.49 -27.26 24.99
CA LYS A 33 20.58 -28.16 25.39
C LYS A 33 22.03 -27.80 25.00
N ARG A 34 22.82 -27.54 26.06
CA ARG A 34 24.29 -27.68 26.22
C ARG A 34 25.18 -26.81 25.32
N ALA A 35 25.51 -25.64 25.85
CA ALA A 35 26.92 -25.33 26.11
C ALA A 35 26.95 -24.78 27.54
N ARG A 36 27.73 -25.42 28.42
CA ARG A 36 28.01 -24.88 29.75
C ARG A 36 28.55 -23.46 29.53
N LEU A 37 27.77 -22.45 29.90
CA LEU A 37 28.33 -21.18 30.30
C LEU A 37 29.30 -21.54 31.42
N THR A 38 30.60 -21.52 31.14
CA THR A 38 31.59 -21.52 32.20
C THR A 38 31.24 -20.32 33.06
N SER A 39 30.65 -20.61 34.22
CA SER A 39 30.43 -19.67 35.30
C SER A 39 31.68 -18.81 35.44
N PHE A 40 31.48 -17.49 35.53
CA PHE A 40 32.53 -16.57 35.99
C PHE A 40 33.28 -17.24 37.16
N PRO A 41 34.61 -17.38 37.12
CA PRO A 41 35.33 -17.77 38.32
C PRO A 41 35.01 -16.69 39.35
N ARG A 42 34.29 -17.06 40.42
CA ARG A 42 34.22 -16.23 41.64
C ARG A 42 35.66 -16.12 42.12
N GLN A 43 36.32 -15.00 41.82
CA GLN A 43 37.65 -14.73 42.33
C GLN A 43 37.55 -14.53 43.84
N LYS A 44 37.98 -15.53 44.61
CA LYS A 44 38.39 -15.31 45.99
C LYS A 44 39.60 -14.39 45.93
N GLY A 45 39.52 -13.26 46.64
CA GLY A 45 40.60 -12.28 46.71
C GLY A 45 41.89 -12.90 47.27
N GLY A 46 43.02 -12.41 46.79
CA GLY A 46 44.31 -12.66 47.44
C GLY A 46 45.55 -12.73 46.56
N GLU A 47 45.47 -12.74 45.22
CA GLU A 47 46.67 -12.69 44.37
C GLU A 47 46.57 -11.55 43.35
N ILE A 48 47.60 -10.69 43.30
CA ILE A 48 47.73 -9.61 42.32
C ILE A 48 47.92 -10.26 40.95
N MET A 49 46.82 -10.44 40.24
CA MET A 49 46.83 -10.97 38.87
C MET A 49 47.66 -10.04 37.99
N ARG A 50 48.64 -10.60 37.28
CA ARG A 50 49.43 -9.84 36.30
C ARG A 50 48.45 -9.23 35.30
N THR A 51 48.48 -7.91 35.15
CA THR A 51 47.54 -7.14 34.33
C THR A 51 47.44 -7.67 32.90
N SER A 52 48.55 -8.20 32.36
CA SER A 52 48.60 -8.83 31.03
C SER A 52 47.70 -10.07 30.88
N SER A 53 47.52 -10.90 31.93
CA SER A 53 46.68 -12.10 31.85
C SER A 53 45.19 -11.76 31.91
N PHE A 54 44.81 -10.76 32.70
CA PHE A 54 43.44 -10.27 32.78
C PHE A 54 42.99 -9.65 31.45
N GLU A 55 43.80 -8.76 30.86
CA GLU A 55 43.51 -8.17 29.56
C GLU A 55 43.35 -9.23 28.47
N HIS A 56 44.19 -10.27 28.50
CA HIS A 56 44.10 -11.36 27.54
C HIS A 56 42.79 -12.13 27.67
N ILE A 57 42.34 -12.42 28.90
CA ILE A 57 41.05 -13.08 29.16
C ILE A 57 39.88 -12.22 28.66
N VAL A 58 39.89 -10.91 28.93
CA VAL A 58 38.86 -9.98 28.45
C VAL A 58 38.80 -9.95 26.92
N ARG A 59 39.96 -9.89 26.25
CA ARG A 59 40.05 -9.94 24.78
C ARG A 59 39.49 -11.24 24.21
N LEU A 60 39.82 -12.39 24.80
CA LEU A 60 39.30 -13.68 24.36
C LEU A 60 37.77 -13.79 24.54
N GLN A 61 37.24 -13.29 25.65
CA GLN A 61 35.79 -13.25 25.90
C GLN A 61 35.08 -12.36 24.89
N PHE A 62 35.62 -11.17 24.61
CA PHE A 62 35.08 -10.27 23.61
C PHE A 62 35.07 -10.93 22.22
N ASN A 63 36.18 -11.53 21.80
CA ASN A 63 36.28 -12.22 20.51
C ASN A 63 35.28 -13.38 20.40
N SER A 64 35.12 -14.16 21.47
CA SER A 64 34.13 -15.23 21.54
C SER A 64 32.69 -14.71 21.35
N LEU A 65 32.34 -13.63 22.04
CA LEU A 65 31.03 -12.98 21.89
C LEU A 65 30.82 -12.47 20.46
N MET A 66 31.82 -11.83 19.86
CA MET A 66 31.76 -11.33 18.48
C MET A 66 31.51 -12.46 17.48
N LEU A 67 32.22 -13.58 17.62
CA LEU A 67 32.02 -14.76 16.76
C LEU A 67 30.61 -15.33 16.88
N ILE A 68 30.05 -15.38 18.10
CA ILE A 68 28.66 -15.83 18.33
C ILE A 68 27.67 -14.92 17.62
N VAL A 69 27.83 -13.59 17.74
CA VAL A 69 26.94 -12.61 17.10
C VAL A 69 26.98 -12.75 15.58
N ILE A 70 28.17 -12.81 14.99
CA ILE A 70 28.35 -12.96 13.54
C ILE A 70 27.69 -14.26 13.05
N LYS A 71 27.98 -15.39 13.71
CA LYS A 71 27.41 -16.69 13.37
C LYS A 71 25.89 -16.68 13.43
N ASN A 72 25.32 -16.08 14.47
CA ASN A 72 23.87 -15.96 14.64
C ASN A 72 23.24 -15.03 13.59
N LYS A 73 23.91 -13.95 13.20
CA LYS A 73 23.44 -13.03 12.16
C LYS A 73 23.36 -13.71 10.80
N VAL A 74 24.41 -14.45 10.43
CA VAL A 74 24.44 -15.25 9.19
C VAL A 74 23.32 -16.30 9.20
N LYS A 75 23.16 -17.03 10.31
CA LYS A 75 22.09 -18.03 10.47
C LYS A 75 20.69 -17.41 10.34
N SER A 76 20.48 -16.22 10.92
CA SER A 76 19.21 -15.50 10.83
C SER A 76 18.90 -15.08 9.39
N ARG A 77 19.88 -14.51 8.69
CA ARG A 77 19.75 -14.12 7.28
C ARG A 77 19.42 -15.31 6.39
N ASN A 78 20.11 -16.42 6.54
CA ASN A 78 19.84 -17.63 5.74
C ASN A 78 18.44 -18.19 6.00
N ARG A 79 17.94 -18.10 7.24
CA ARG A 79 16.55 -18.46 7.55
C ARG A 79 15.53 -17.50 6.92
N GLN A 80 15.85 -16.22 6.81
CA GLN A 80 14.99 -15.26 6.09
C GLN A 80 14.96 -15.59 4.60
N LEU A 81 16.12 -15.77 3.98
CA LEU A 81 16.23 -16.16 2.58
C LEU A 81 15.47 -17.46 2.28
N ALA A 82 15.59 -18.48 3.13
CA ALA A 82 14.86 -19.73 2.96
C ALA A 82 13.33 -19.62 3.15
N ARG A 83 12.85 -18.59 3.86
CA ARG A 83 11.40 -18.29 3.93
C ARG A 83 10.93 -17.57 2.68
N HIS A 84 11.75 -16.64 2.19
CA HIS A 84 11.47 -15.85 1.00
C HIS A 84 11.48 -16.74 -0.24
N SER A 85 12.48 -17.62 -0.40
CA SER A 85 12.60 -18.53 -1.55
C SER A 85 11.46 -19.54 -1.70
N LYS A 86 10.65 -19.76 -0.65
CA LYS A 86 9.42 -20.59 -0.74
C LYS A 86 8.24 -19.84 -1.36
N ARG A 87 8.31 -18.51 -1.43
CA ARG A 87 7.22 -17.62 -1.85
C ARG A 87 7.60 -16.77 -3.06
N GLU A 88 8.87 -16.42 -3.18
CA GLU A 88 9.44 -15.57 -4.22
C GLU A 88 10.03 -16.43 -5.34
N VAL A 89 9.81 -15.99 -6.58
CA VAL A 89 10.46 -16.53 -7.79
C VAL A 89 11.31 -15.39 -8.35
N LEU A 90 12.54 -15.70 -8.78
CA LEU A 90 13.41 -14.69 -9.37
C LEU A 90 12.81 -14.17 -10.67
N PHE A 91 12.94 -12.88 -10.94
CA PHE A 91 12.38 -12.28 -12.15
C PHE A 91 12.88 -12.94 -13.44
N CYS A 92 14.14 -13.38 -13.47
CA CYS A 92 14.74 -14.12 -14.59
C CYS A 92 14.26 -15.58 -14.72
N GLU A 93 13.67 -16.16 -13.67
CA GLU A 93 13.09 -17.52 -13.67
C GLU A 93 11.57 -17.50 -13.94
N ILE A 94 10.95 -16.32 -13.94
CA ILE A 94 9.57 -16.13 -14.41
C ILE A 94 9.61 -16.29 -15.93
N ALA A 95 9.28 -17.49 -16.43
CA ALA A 95 9.06 -17.70 -17.86
C ALA A 95 7.99 -16.71 -18.37
N GLU A 96 8.25 -16.06 -19.51
CA GLU A 96 7.29 -15.16 -20.19
C GLU A 96 5.91 -15.80 -20.36
N THR A 97 5.87 -17.13 -20.51
CA THR A 97 4.64 -17.91 -20.65
C THR A 97 3.71 -17.86 -19.43
N LYS A 98 4.23 -17.59 -18.22
CA LYS A 98 3.42 -17.43 -17.00
C LYS A 98 2.91 -16.01 -16.78
N GLN A 99 3.46 -15.01 -17.48
CA GLN A 99 2.92 -13.65 -17.44
C GLN A 99 1.58 -13.55 -18.17
N VAL A 100 1.38 -14.36 -19.22
CA VAL A 100 0.14 -14.35 -20.02
C VAL A 100 -1.06 -14.91 -19.24
N GLU A 101 -0.86 -15.93 -18.40
CA GLU A 101 -1.96 -16.55 -17.62
C GLU A 101 -2.25 -15.86 -16.27
N ARG A 102 -1.28 -15.10 -15.75
CA ARG A 102 -1.41 -14.31 -14.50
C ARG A 102 -1.43 -12.82 -14.73
N GLY A 103 -1.81 -12.40 -15.94
CA GLY A 103 -2.28 -11.05 -16.19
C GLY A 103 -3.51 -10.80 -15.35
N THR A 104 -3.32 -10.41 -14.09
CA THR A 104 -4.19 -9.37 -13.56
C THR A 104 -3.95 -8.26 -14.56
N ILE A 105 -4.94 -7.99 -15.41
CA ILE A 105 -4.93 -6.81 -16.25
C ILE A 105 -4.73 -5.70 -15.24
N ASP A 106 -3.49 -5.25 -15.05
CA ASP A 106 -3.23 -3.98 -14.43
C ASP A 106 -3.88 -3.06 -15.44
N THR A 107 -5.12 -2.66 -15.15
CA THR A 107 -5.91 -1.75 -15.97
C THR A 107 -5.18 -0.43 -15.87
N CYS A 108 -4.03 -0.37 -16.53
CA CYS A 108 -3.13 0.74 -16.51
C CYS A 108 -3.97 1.86 -17.11
N PHE A 109 -4.16 2.93 -16.33
CA PHE A 109 -5.04 4.07 -16.62
C PHE A 109 -4.68 4.85 -17.91
N TYR A 110 -3.83 4.28 -18.78
CA TYR A 110 -3.33 4.90 -20.00
C TYR A 110 -4.41 5.06 -21.08
N ASP A 111 -5.41 4.18 -21.13
CA ASP A 111 -6.48 4.24 -22.15
C ASP A 111 -7.75 4.93 -21.64
N CYS A 112 -7.62 5.88 -20.71
CA CYS A 112 -8.76 6.60 -20.14
C CYS A 112 -9.07 7.91 -20.90
N VAL A 113 -10.34 8.15 -21.20
CA VAL A 113 -10.83 9.44 -21.68
C VAL A 113 -11.08 10.37 -20.49
N SER A 114 -10.46 11.56 -20.50
CA SER A 114 -10.62 12.56 -19.44
C SER A 114 -11.69 13.61 -19.77
N PHE A 115 -12.50 13.97 -18.77
CA PHE A 115 -13.50 15.04 -18.85
C PHE A 115 -13.26 16.08 -17.75
N LYS A 116 -13.10 17.35 -18.16
CA LYS A 116 -13.08 18.49 -17.24
C LYS A 116 -14.51 19.00 -17.03
N VAL A 117 -14.98 18.97 -15.79
CA VAL A 117 -16.29 19.48 -15.38
C VAL A 117 -16.08 20.40 -14.18
N LEU A 118 -16.20 21.72 -14.40
CA LEU A 118 -15.86 22.74 -13.40
C LEU A 118 -14.41 22.52 -12.89
N HIS A 119 -14.24 22.22 -11.60
CA HIS A 119 -12.95 21.96 -10.96
C HIS A 119 -12.65 20.45 -10.81
N PHE A 120 -13.47 19.58 -11.40
CA PHE A 120 -13.26 18.13 -11.39
C PHE A 120 -12.67 17.66 -12.71
N THR A 121 -11.71 16.73 -12.62
CA THR A 121 -11.23 15.94 -13.75
C THR A 121 -11.65 14.50 -13.53
N ILE A 122 -12.51 14.00 -14.42
CA ILE A 122 -13.12 12.67 -14.31
C ILE A 122 -12.56 11.80 -15.44
N TYR A 123 -12.08 10.60 -15.09
CA TYR A 123 -11.51 9.64 -16.04
C TYR A 123 -12.49 8.51 -16.32
N VAL A 124 -12.63 8.15 -17.59
CA VAL A 124 -13.48 7.05 -18.07
C VAL A 124 -12.60 6.06 -18.83
N SER A 125 -12.43 4.85 -18.30
CA SER A 125 -11.58 3.82 -18.91
C SER A 125 -12.16 3.18 -20.16
N ASP A 126 -13.49 3.22 -20.33
CA ASP A 126 -14.14 2.69 -21.52
C ASP A 126 -14.13 3.74 -22.64
N GLU A 127 -13.33 3.51 -23.67
CA GLU A 127 -13.22 4.37 -24.85
C GLU A 127 -14.58 4.53 -25.55
N THR A 128 -15.36 3.46 -25.68
CA THR A 128 -16.68 3.51 -26.33
C THR A 128 -17.61 4.41 -25.55
N LEU A 129 -17.65 4.27 -24.23
CA LEU A 129 -18.44 5.14 -23.35
C LEU A 129 -17.96 6.58 -23.41
N GLY A 130 -16.64 6.81 -23.39
CA GLY A 130 -16.03 8.13 -23.54
C GLY A 130 -16.47 8.82 -24.82
N THR A 131 -16.39 8.14 -25.97
CA THR A 131 -16.81 8.71 -27.26
C THR A 131 -18.29 9.05 -27.29
N VAL A 132 -19.16 8.23 -26.69
CA VAL A 132 -20.59 8.52 -26.63
C VAL A 132 -20.89 9.68 -25.69
N LEU A 133 -20.21 9.78 -24.55
CA LEU A 133 -20.34 10.91 -23.64
C LEU A 133 -19.98 12.23 -24.33
N HIS A 134 -19.00 12.25 -25.25
CA HIS A 134 -18.68 13.43 -26.06
C HIS A 134 -19.82 13.89 -27.00
N ARG A 135 -20.73 13.01 -27.40
CA ARG A 135 -21.89 13.34 -28.27
C ARG A 135 -23.08 13.94 -27.51
N LEU A 136 -23.04 13.91 -26.17
CA LEU A 136 -24.03 14.58 -25.34
C LEU A 136 -23.76 16.10 -25.28
N SER A 137 -24.81 16.88 -25.00
CA SER A 137 -24.57 18.31 -24.71
C SER A 137 -23.80 18.44 -23.39
N GLU A 138 -22.99 19.49 -23.28
CA GLU A 138 -22.16 19.72 -22.09
C GLU A 138 -22.98 19.69 -20.80
N LYS A 139 -24.15 20.34 -20.78
CA LYS A 139 -25.07 20.37 -19.62
C LYS A 139 -25.58 18.98 -19.22
N GLN A 140 -25.81 18.10 -20.19
CA GLN A 140 -26.25 16.71 -19.94
C GLN A 140 -25.08 15.86 -19.46
N ARG A 141 -23.95 15.95 -20.15
CA ARG A 141 -22.72 15.24 -19.83
C ARG A 141 -22.27 15.54 -18.41
N SER A 142 -22.18 16.82 -18.03
CA SER A 142 -21.76 17.23 -16.68
C SER A 142 -22.71 16.72 -15.60
N ALA A 143 -24.03 16.74 -15.84
CA ALA A 143 -25.01 16.20 -14.88
C ALA A 143 -24.87 14.68 -14.67
N ILE A 144 -24.51 13.93 -15.71
CA ILE A 144 -24.26 12.48 -15.62
C ILE A 144 -22.93 12.21 -14.91
N LEU A 145 -21.86 12.88 -15.34
CA LEU A 145 -20.52 12.70 -14.79
C LEU A 145 -20.49 12.98 -13.29
N LEU A 146 -21.06 14.10 -12.84
CA LEU A 146 -21.10 14.42 -11.41
C LEU A 146 -21.97 13.45 -10.60
N ARG A 147 -23.07 12.93 -11.17
CA ARG A 147 -23.95 11.99 -10.47
C ARG A 147 -23.34 10.62 -10.31
N TYR A 148 -22.80 10.05 -11.40
CA TYR A 148 -22.40 8.64 -11.44
C TYR A 148 -20.91 8.43 -11.17
N PHE A 149 -20.05 9.37 -11.55
CA PHE A 149 -18.60 9.24 -11.34
C PHE A 149 -18.15 9.96 -10.07
N GLN A 150 -18.69 11.16 -9.79
CA GLN A 150 -18.35 11.91 -8.57
C GLN A 150 -19.26 11.59 -7.37
N GLY A 151 -20.34 10.82 -7.58
CA GLY A 151 -21.26 10.41 -6.53
C GLY A 151 -22.18 11.53 -5.97
N MET A 152 -22.19 12.70 -6.60
CA MET A 152 -22.97 13.84 -6.13
C MET A 152 -24.48 13.62 -6.33
N ASN A 153 -25.31 14.17 -5.44
CA ASN A 153 -26.75 14.15 -5.58
C ASN A 153 -27.30 15.34 -6.37
N ASP A 154 -28.54 15.24 -6.86
CA ASP A 154 -29.13 16.31 -7.68
C ASP A 154 -29.21 17.66 -6.96
N ARG A 155 -29.31 17.64 -5.63
CA ARG A 155 -29.33 18.85 -4.80
C ARG A 155 -27.93 19.47 -4.74
N GLU A 156 -26.89 18.69 -4.45
CA GLU A 156 -25.50 19.15 -4.44
C GLU A 156 -25.07 19.68 -5.82
N ILE A 157 -25.47 19.00 -6.90
CA ILE A 157 -25.21 19.46 -8.28
C ILE A 157 -26.00 20.75 -8.57
N SER A 158 -27.24 20.87 -8.07
CA SER A 158 -28.05 22.07 -8.26
C SER A 158 -27.48 23.29 -7.55
N GLU A 159 -26.97 23.10 -6.34
CA GLU A 159 -26.26 24.11 -5.55
C GLU A 159 -24.95 24.50 -6.24
N LEU A 160 -24.20 23.54 -6.77
CA LEU A 160 -22.95 23.76 -7.50
C LEU A 160 -23.12 24.59 -8.78
N TYR A 161 -24.22 24.40 -9.51
CA TYR A 161 -24.51 25.11 -10.76
C TYR A 161 -25.43 26.33 -10.59
N HIS A 162 -25.92 26.61 -9.37
CA HIS A 162 -26.93 27.63 -9.10
C HIS A 162 -28.17 27.51 -9.99
N VAL A 163 -28.67 26.28 -10.17
CA VAL A 163 -29.90 26.00 -10.95
C VAL A 163 -30.87 25.19 -10.10
N SER A 164 -32.12 25.07 -10.53
CA SER A 164 -33.09 24.24 -9.81
C SER A 164 -32.73 22.76 -9.87
N ARG A 165 -33.05 22.01 -8.81
CA ARG A 165 -32.91 20.55 -8.75
C ARG A 165 -33.63 19.86 -9.93
N SER A 166 -34.80 20.36 -10.31
CA SER A 166 -35.58 19.85 -11.44
C SER A 166 -34.85 20.03 -12.78
N ALA A 167 -34.11 21.14 -12.96
CA ALA A 167 -33.30 21.35 -14.16
C ALA A 167 -32.16 20.32 -14.25
N ILE A 168 -31.51 19.99 -13.13
CA ILE A 168 -30.48 18.93 -13.09
C ILE A 168 -31.09 17.56 -13.38
N CYS A 169 -32.23 17.24 -12.75
CA CYS A 169 -32.92 15.98 -13.00
C CYS A 169 -33.31 15.83 -14.48
N SER A 170 -33.84 16.90 -15.09
CA SER A 170 -34.19 16.94 -16.53
C SER A 170 -32.96 16.77 -17.43
N ARG A 171 -31.84 17.46 -17.14
CA ARG A 171 -30.57 17.30 -17.87
C ARG A 171 -30.07 15.86 -17.79
N ARG A 172 -30.04 15.26 -16.60
CA ARG A 172 -29.60 13.88 -16.38
C ARG A 172 -30.50 12.89 -17.10
N THR A 173 -31.81 12.96 -16.91
CA THR A 173 -32.77 12.02 -17.51
C THR A 173 -32.75 12.07 -19.04
N ARG A 174 -32.74 13.27 -19.64
CA ARG A 174 -32.60 13.44 -21.10
C ARG A 174 -31.25 12.93 -21.59
N GLY A 175 -30.18 13.22 -20.86
CA GLY A 175 -28.83 12.74 -21.17
C GLY A 175 -28.75 11.22 -21.16
N LEU A 176 -29.29 10.55 -20.15
CA LEU A 176 -29.30 9.09 -20.03
C LEU A 176 -30.12 8.42 -21.13
N ARG A 177 -31.28 9.00 -21.51
CA ARG A 177 -32.05 8.51 -22.66
C ARG A 177 -31.23 8.57 -23.94
N LYS A 178 -30.55 9.70 -24.20
CA LYS A 178 -29.69 9.87 -25.38
C LYS A 178 -28.48 8.93 -25.35
N LEU A 179 -27.86 8.77 -24.19
CA LEU A 179 -26.75 7.85 -23.97
C LEU A 179 -27.17 6.40 -24.29
N LYS A 180 -28.34 5.97 -23.83
CA LYS A 180 -28.90 4.64 -24.13
C LYS A 180 -29.11 4.42 -25.63
N MET A 181 -29.68 5.41 -26.34
CA MET A 181 -29.90 5.32 -27.80
C MET A 181 -28.57 5.17 -28.56
N LEU A 182 -27.59 6.01 -28.24
CA LEU A 182 -26.27 5.99 -28.91
C LEU A 182 -25.47 4.71 -28.64
N LEU A 183 -25.66 4.08 -27.47
CA LEU A 183 -25.04 2.80 -27.16
C LEU A 183 -25.75 1.62 -27.84
N SER A 184 -27.07 1.72 -28.06
CA SER A 184 -27.81 0.68 -28.79
C SER A 184 -27.60 0.71 -30.31
N GLU A 185 -27.31 1.88 -30.89
CA GLU A 185 -27.05 2.02 -32.34
C GLU A 185 -25.71 1.41 -32.78
N ARG A 186 -24.80 1.10 -31.85
CA ARG A 186 -23.48 0.52 -32.14
C ARG A 186 -23.40 -1.00 -31.90
N LYS A 187 -24.50 -1.64 -31.50
CA LYS A 187 -24.58 -3.10 -31.41
C LYS A 187 -24.99 -3.68 -32.75
#